data_AF-A0A5H2Z3P2-F1
#
_entry.id   AF-A0A5H2Z3P2-F1
#
_cell.length_a   1.000
_cell.length_b   1.000
_cell.length_c   1.000
_cell.angle_alpha   90.00
_cell.angle_beta   90.00
_cell.angle_gamma   90.00
#
_symmetry.space_group_name_H-M   'P 1'
#
loop_
_entity.id
_entity.type
_entity.pdbx_description
1 polymer ?
#
loop_
_entity_poly.entity_id
_entity_poly.type
_entity_poly.pdbx_seq_one_letter_code
_entity_poly.pdbx_strand_id
1 'polypeptide(L)'
;MPEQAVLFPEFHTHLIGHQAVDGFSPVIIAEAPVALRAMPEGEIEEKIAKAKAILKWLMGNYRTAYSTSFGKDSGTVLGLAMAAAAELVRDGLPVQPFVVLTCDTKVENPLIAQLARTELVKVQAWIERFGLPGSAHVATPSLANEFAVSILGGRALPSMAGHKRDCTTSWKTEPLSRLRKRLLGRNNLAAGQFVVSVTGVRRVVPSTVFIN
;
A
#
# COMPACT_ATOMS: atom_id res chain seq x y z
N MET A 1 -1.08 -27.34 -13.69
CA MET A 1 -1.63 -26.66 -12.50
C MET A 1 -2.91 -25.97 -12.92
N PRO A 2 -4.01 -26.06 -12.16
CA PRO A 2 -5.25 -25.41 -12.55
C PRO A 2 -5.07 -23.89 -12.54
N GLU A 3 -5.57 -23.27 -13.58
CA GLU A 3 -5.47 -21.85 -13.91
C GLU A 3 -6.23 -21.03 -12.85
N GLN A 4 -5.50 -20.20 -12.09
CA GLN A 4 -6.09 -19.36 -11.06
C GLN A 4 -6.70 -18.13 -11.74
N ALA A 5 -8.04 -18.03 -11.70
CA ALA A 5 -8.80 -16.99 -12.37
C ALA A 5 -8.37 -15.58 -11.95
N VAL A 6 -8.12 -14.73 -12.94
CA VAL A 6 -7.81 -13.30 -12.76
C VAL A 6 -9.08 -12.60 -12.25
N LEU A 7 -8.96 -11.86 -11.14
CA LEU A 7 -10.09 -11.19 -10.47
C LEU A 7 -10.81 -10.13 -11.34
N PHE A 8 -10.18 -9.65 -12.41
CA PHE A 8 -10.72 -8.64 -13.33
C PHE A 8 -10.26 -8.93 -14.78
N PRO A 9 -11.04 -9.69 -15.56
CA PRO A 9 -10.67 -10.14 -16.91
C PRO A 9 -10.59 -9.02 -17.98
N GLU A 10 -11.06 -7.81 -17.67
CA GLU A 10 -11.06 -6.65 -18.56
C GLU A 10 -9.70 -5.94 -18.73
N PHE A 11 -8.68 -6.33 -17.95
CA PHE A 11 -7.36 -5.70 -18.00
C PHE A 11 -6.36 -6.49 -18.85
N HIS A 12 -6.25 -6.14 -20.13
CA HIS A 12 -5.23 -6.68 -21.03
C HIS A 12 -3.82 -6.34 -20.53
N THR A 13 -3.02 -7.37 -20.25
CA THR A 13 -1.63 -7.23 -19.83
C THR A 13 -0.72 -7.24 -21.07
N HIS A 14 -0.36 -6.07 -21.60
CA HIS A 14 0.77 -5.98 -22.53
C HIS A 14 2.04 -5.59 -21.78
N LEU A 15 3.04 -6.49 -21.83
CA LEU A 15 4.41 -6.28 -21.33
C LEU A 15 5.14 -5.31 -22.25
N ILE A 16 5.41 -4.07 -21.80
CA ILE A 16 6.34 -3.17 -22.47
C ILE A 16 7.19 -2.42 -21.43
N GLY A 17 8.52 -2.56 -21.59
CA GLY A 17 9.59 -1.59 -21.36
C GLY A 17 9.75 -0.93 -19.98
N HIS A 18 10.99 -0.95 -19.46
CA HIS A 18 11.43 -0.01 -18.42
C HIS A 18 11.27 1.42 -18.95
N GLN A 19 10.21 2.13 -18.53
CA GLN A 19 10.13 3.58 -18.68
C GLN A 19 10.90 4.23 -17.53
N ALA A 20 11.71 5.24 -17.87
CA ALA A 20 12.30 6.14 -16.90
C ALA A 20 11.16 6.80 -16.11
N VAL A 21 11.28 6.79 -14.78
CA VAL A 21 10.38 7.51 -13.89
C VAL A 21 10.72 8.98 -13.98
N ASP A 22 9.92 9.74 -14.73
CA ASP A 22 9.91 11.21 -14.66
C ASP A 22 9.66 11.65 -13.20
N GLY A 23 10.18 12.83 -12.85
CA GLY A 23 10.07 13.39 -11.50
C GLY A 23 8.62 13.44 -11.00
N PHE A 24 8.44 13.28 -9.69
CA PHE A 24 7.12 13.33 -9.06
C PHE A 24 6.47 14.71 -9.25
N SER A 25 5.45 14.77 -10.11
CA SER A 25 4.58 15.94 -10.27
C SER A 25 3.19 15.61 -9.67
N PRO A 26 2.88 16.10 -8.47
CA PRO A 26 1.63 15.75 -7.81
C PRO A 26 0.43 16.39 -8.53
N VAL A 27 -0.56 15.57 -8.90
CA VAL A 27 -1.89 16.03 -9.31
C VAL A 27 -2.84 15.93 -8.13
N ILE A 28 -3.48 17.05 -7.78
CA ILE A 28 -4.50 17.11 -6.74
C ILE A 28 -5.84 16.72 -7.34
N ILE A 29 -6.40 15.59 -6.91
CA ILE A 29 -7.68 15.09 -7.44
C ILE A 29 -8.85 15.52 -6.55
N ALA A 30 -8.65 15.49 -5.24
CA ALA A 30 -9.65 15.90 -4.27
C ALA A 30 -8.99 16.29 -2.95
N GLU A 31 -9.64 17.21 -2.24
CA GLU A 31 -9.33 17.52 -0.85
C GLU A 31 -10.40 16.93 0.07
N ALA A 32 -10.00 16.57 1.28
CA ALA A 32 -10.96 16.22 2.32
C ALA A 32 -11.90 17.42 2.58
N PRO A 33 -13.19 17.17 2.91
CA PRO A 33 -14.13 18.22 3.27
C PRO A 33 -13.56 19.19 4.30
N VAL A 34 -13.89 20.48 4.16
CA VAL A 34 -13.38 21.57 5.03
C VAL A 34 -13.62 21.24 6.52
N ALA A 35 -14.79 20.68 6.84
CA ALA A 35 -15.12 20.26 8.19
C ALA A 35 -14.14 19.23 8.78
N LEU A 36 -13.70 18.24 7.99
CA LEU A 36 -12.73 17.24 8.44
C LEU A 36 -11.33 17.84 8.59
N ARG A 37 -10.96 18.75 7.70
CA ARG A 37 -9.67 19.46 7.76
C ARG A 37 -9.57 20.38 8.97
N ALA A 38 -10.69 21.01 9.34
CA ALA A 38 -10.81 21.91 10.47
C ALA A 38 -10.93 21.21 11.82
N MET A 39 -11.02 19.87 11.85
CA MET A 39 -11.02 19.13 13.12
C MET A 39 -9.77 19.43 13.95
N PRO A 40 -9.89 19.52 15.29
CA PRO A 40 -8.76 19.79 16.17
C PRO A 40 -7.71 18.67 16.09
N GLU A 41 -6.46 19.03 16.36
CA GLU A 41 -5.31 18.12 16.29
C GLU A 41 -4.25 18.45 17.35
N GLY A 42 -4.66 19.00 18.50
CA GLY A 42 -3.76 19.32 19.60
C GLY A 42 -3.35 18.04 20.34
N GLU A 43 -4.36 17.41 20.95
CA GLU A 43 -4.19 16.19 21.76
C GLU A 43 -4.13 14.92 20.92
N ILE A 44 -3.59 13.84 21.50
CA ILE A 44 -3.47 12.55 20.80
C ILE A 44 -4.82 11.99 20.37
N GLU A 45 -5.84 12.10 21.22
CA GLU A 45 -7.19 11.63 20.92
C GLU A 45 -7.82 12.41 19.77
N GLU A 46 -7.59 13.72 19.71
CA GLU A 46 -8.06 14.57 18.61
C GLU A 46 -7.40 14.18 17.29
N LYS A 47 -6.08 13.92 17.31
CA LYS A 47 -5.33 13.43 16.15
C LYS A 47 -5.87 12.09 15.66
N ILE A 48 -6.15 11.16 16.57
CA ILE A 48 -6.75 9.85 16.23
C ILE A 48 -8.14 10.04 15.62
N ALA A 49 -8.98 10.87 16.24
CA ALA A 49 -10.34 11.15 15.75
C ALA A 49 -10.31 11.75 14.35
N LYS A 50 -9.46 12.77 14.13
CA LYS A 50 -9.27 13.40 12.82
C LYS A 50 -8.76 12.42 11.78
N ALA A 51 -7.73 11.64 12.09
CA ALA A 51 -7.18 10.64 11.18
C ALA A 51 -8.23 9.59 10.79
N LYS A 52 -9.00 9.07 11.75
CA LYS A 52 -10.10 8.13 11.48
C LYS A 52 -11.18 8.77 10.63
N ALA A 53 -11.58 10.02 10.89
CA ALA A 53 -12.59 10.70 10.10
C ALA A 53 -12.16 10.87 8.63
N ILE A 54 -10.89 11.24 8.40
CA ILE A 54 -10.31 11.32 7.05
C ILE A 54 -10.26 9.93 6.40
N LEU A 55 -9.86 8.89 7.14
CA LEU A 55 -9.85 7.51 6.63
C LEU A 55 -11.25 7.02 6.27
N LYS A 56 -12.26 7.31 7.10
CA LYS A 56 -13.66 6.98 6.79
C LYS A 56 -14.11 7.65 5.51
N TRP A 57 -13.82 8.95 5.34
CA TRP A 57 -14.11 9.68 4.11
C TRP A 57 -13.39 9.06 2.91
N LEU A 58 -12.09 8.77 3.01
CA LEU A 58 -11.33 8.15 1.93
C LEU A 58 -11.91 6.79 1.53
N MET A 59 -12.14 5.91 2.51
CA MET A 59 -12.59 4.54 2.27
C MET A 59 -14.05 4.45 1.82
N GLY A 60 -14.90 5.43 2.15
CA GLY A 60 -16.27 5.49 1.64
C GLY A 60 -16.34 5.96 0.18
N ASN A 61 -15.37 6.78 -0.27
CA ASN A 61 -15.43 7.44 -1.57
C ASN A 61 -14.48 6.84 -2.62
N TYR A 62 -13.37 6.22 -2.21
CA TYR A 62 -12.32 5.76 -3.11
C TYR A 62 -11.83 4.36 -2.77
N ARG A 63 -11.44 3.60 -3.79
CA ARG A 63 -10.64 2.39 -3.60
C ARG A 63 -9.27 2.79 -3.04
N THR A 64 -8.81 2.08 -2.02
CA THR A 64 -7.55 2.41 -1.32
C THR A 64 -6.54 1.28 -1.37
N ALA A 65 -5.26 1.64 -1.33
CA ALA A 65 -4.15 0.70 -1.24
C ALA A 65 -3.22 1.11 -0.09
N TYR A 66 -2.95 0.19 0.83
CA TYR A 66 -2.09 0.37 1.99
C TYR A 66 -0.79 -0.42 1.81
N SER A 67 0.29 0.27 1.46
CA SER A 67 1.63 -0.33 1.42
C SER A 67 2.25 -0.25 2.82
N THR A 68 2.47 -1.40 3.46
CA THR A 68 2.94 -1.46 4.85
C THR A 68 4.19 -2.33 5.01
N SER A 69 5.13 -1.83 5.80
CA SER A 69 6.25 -2.62 6.34
C SER A 69 5.96 -3.14 7.75
N PHE A 70 4.77 -2.88 8.28
CA PHE A 70 4.41 -3.10 9.69
C PHE A 70 5.34 -2.39 10.70
N GLY A 71 6.03 -1.34 10.27
CA GLY A 71 6.73 -0.42 11.17
C GLY A 71 5.77 0.51 11.91
N LYS A 72 6.30 1.33 12.83
CA LYS A 72 5.52 2.24 13.68
C LYS A 72 4.50 3.08 12.90
N ASP A 73 4.95 3.78 11.87
CA ASP A 73 4.10 4.74 11.15
C ASP A 73 3.09 4.04 10.22
N SER A 74 3.54 3.12 9.36
CA SER A 74 2.65 2.39 8.44
C SER A 74 1.69 1.44 9.16
N GLY A 75 2.13 0.82 10.26
CA GLY A 75 1.30 -0.03 11.11
C GLY A 75 0.21 0.77 11.81
N THR A 76 0.53 1.96 12.34
CA THR A 76 -0.46 2.86 12.95
C THR A 76 -1.53 3.27 11.93
N VAL A 77 -1.12 3.70 10.73
CA VAL A 77 -2.07 4.09 9.67
C VAL A 77 -2.97 2.91 9.28
N LEU A 78 -2.39 1.72 9.10
CA LEU A 78 -3.16 0.53 8.76
C LEU A 78 -4.14 0.15 9.89
N GLY A 79 -3.71 0.18 11.15
CA GLY A 79 -4.57 -0.10 12.29
C GLY A 79 -5.76 0.86 12.39
N LEU A 80 -5.51 2.16 12.20
CA LEU A 80 -6.57 3.17 12.15
C LEU A 80 -7.52 2.94 10.97
N ALA A 81 -7.00 2.55 9.79
CA ALA A 81 -7.82 2.26 8.62
C ALA A 81 -8.71 1.01 8.84
N MET A 82 -8.15 -0.04 9.44
CA MET A 82 -8.90 -1.26 9.74
C MET A 82 -10.01 -1.01 10.78
N ALA A 83 -9.72 -0.19 11.80
CA ALA A 83 -10.72 0.25 12.76
C ALA A 83 -11.81 1.12 12.10
N ALA A 84 -11.41 2.08 11.26
CA ALA A 84 -12.35 2.95 10.54
C ALA A 84 -13.27 2.16 9.60
N ALA A 85 -12.74 1.15 8.89
CA ALA A 85 -13.50 0.28 8.01
C ALA A 85 -14.54 -0.56 8.77
N ALA A 86 -14.13 -1.16 9.89
CA ALA A 86 -15.03 -1.92 10.74
C ALA A 86 -16.16 -1.04 11.31
N GLU A 87 -15.85 0.20 11.70
CA GLU A 87 -16.86 1.15 12.13
C GLU A 87 -17.83 1.53 11.00
N LEU A 88 -17.34 1.78 9.78
CA LEU A 88 -18.22 2.05 8.64
C LEU A 88 -19.20 0.91 8.39
N VAL A 89 -18.72 -0.34 8.36
CA VAL A 89 -19.58 -1.51 8.17
C VAL A 89 -20.60 -1.65 9.30
N ARG A 90 -20.17 -1.49 10.56
CA ARG A 90 -21.06 -1.54 11.72
C ARG A 90 -22.15 -0.46 11.65
N ASP A 91 -21.79 0.73 11.17
CA ASP A 91 -22.69 1.87 11.04
C ASP A 91 -23.56 1.79 9.76
N GLY A 92 -23.46 0.69 8.98
CA GLY A 92 -24.23 0.48 7.74
C GLY A 92 -23.77 1.33 6.56
N LEU A 93 -22.58 1.91 6.64
CA LEU A 93 -22.00 2.78 5.62
C LEU A 93 -21.13 1.99 4.64
N PRO A 94 -21.04 2.42 3.37
CA PRO A 94 -20.26 1.73 2.36
C PRO A 94 -18.76 1.82 2.66
N VAL A 95 -18.05 0.73 2.34
CA VAL A 95 -16.59 0.68 2.28
C VAL A 95 -16.22 0.27 0.86
N GLN A 96 -15.40 1.07 0.19
CA GLN A 96 -14.90 0.74 -1.13
C GLN A 96 -13.83 -0.37 -1.04
N PRO A 97 -13.68 -1.19 -2.09
CA PRO A 97 -12.66 -2.22 -2.10
C PRO A 97 -11.25 -1.68 -1.84
N PHE A 98 -10.49 -2.39 -1.01
CA PHE A 98 -9.12 -2.00 -0.68
C PHE A 98 -8.13 -3.17 -0.71
N VAL A 99 -6.85 -2.83 -0.86
CA VAL A 99 -5.76 -3.82 -0.78
C VAL A 99 -4.72 -3.42 0.25
N VAL A 100 -4.23 -4.39 1.00
CA VAL A 100 -3.06 -4.26 1.87
C VAL A 100 -1.90 -4.98 1.22
N LEU A 101 -0.79 -4.28 1.03
CA LEU A 101 0.38 -4.77 0.32
C LEU A 101 1.60 -4.72 1.25
N THR A 102 2.37 -5.80 1.31
CA THR A 102 3.66 -5.84 1.99
C THR A 102 4.73 -6.50 1.11
N CYS A 103 6.01 -6.30 1.42
CA CYS A 103 7.12 -6.92 0.70
C CYS A 103 7.93 -7.83 1.61
N ASP A 104 8.09 -9.10 1.23
CA ASP A 104 9.12 -9.96 1.79
C ASP A 104 10.35 -9.87 0.88
N THR A 105 11.36 -9.12 1.33
CA THR A 105 12.61 -8.92 0.56
C THR A 105 13.53 -10.13 0.56
N LYS A 106 13.21 -11.18 1.35
CA LYS A 106 14.06 -12.37 1.57
C LYS A 106 15.41 -12.10 2.24
N VAL A 107 15.66 -10.87 2.68
CA VAL A 107 16.89 -10.46 3.38
C VAL A 107 16.66 -9.70 4.67
N GLU A 108 15.40 -9.53 5.08
CA GLU A 108 15.09 -8.96 6.40
C GLU A 108 15.58 -9.89 7.52
N ASN A 109 15.79 -9.30 8.71
CA ASN A 109 16.00 -10.07 9.93
C ASN A 109 14.84 -11.07 10.11
N PRO A 110 15.09 -12.36 10.43
CA PRO A 110 14.06 -13.37 10.61
C PRO A 110 12.91 -12.95 11.55
N LEU A 111 13.22 -12.20 12.61
CA LEU A 111 12.22 -11.69 13.54
C LEU A 111 11.30 -10.64 12.89
N ILE A 112 11.85 -9.78 12.02
CA ILE A 112 11.09 -8.78 11.28
C ILE A 112 10.24 -9.44 10.19
N ALA A 113 10.78 -10.44 9.50
CA ALA A 113 10.02 -11.24 8.54
C ALA A 113 8.85 -11.98 9.21
N GLN A 114 9.09 -12.55 10.40
CA GLN A 114 8.06 -13.22 11.19
C GLN A 114 6.99 -12.24 11.68
N LEU A 115 7.39 -11.05 12.15
CA LEU A 115 6.47 -9.98 12.51
C LEU A 115 5.55 -9.63 11.33
N ALA A 116 6.12 -9.33 10.16
CA ALA A 116 5.33 -8.95 8.99
C ALA A 116 4.33 -10.03 8.56
N ARG A 117 4.73 -11.31 8.61
CA ARG A 117 3.84 -12.45 8.33
C ARG A 117 2.70 -12.53 9.35
N THR A 118 3.03 -12.42 10.63
CA THR A 118 2.06 -12.52 11.73
C THR A 118 1.06 -11.37 11.67
N GLU A 119 1.52 -10.15 11.42
CA GLU A 119 0.65 -8.98 11.27
C GLU A 119 -0.25 -9.09 10.04
N LEU A 120 0.24 -9.62 8.92
CA LEU A 120 -0.61 -9.84 7.74
C LEU A 120 -1.73 -10.86 8.02
N VAL A 121 -1.44 -11.93 8.77
CA VAL A 121 -2.46 -12.89 9.21
C VAL A 121 -3.53 -12.21 10.08
N LYS A 122 -3.13 -11.32 10.99
CA LYS A 122 -4.09 -10.53 11.79
C LYS A 122 -4.96 -9.63 10.91
N VAL A 123 -4.39 -9.01 9.89
CA VAL A 123 -5.13 -8.18 8.92
C VAL A 123 -6.15 -9.04 8.16
N GLN A 124 -5.77 -10.22 7.68
CA GLN A 124 -6.68 -11.13 6.98
C GLN A 124 -7.83 -11.58 7.90
N ALA A 125 -7.51 -12.01 9.13
CA ALA A 125 -8.50 -12.37 10.12
C ALA A 125 -9.45 -11.20 10.47
N TRP A 126 -8.95 -9.96 10.50
CA TRP A 126 -9.77 -8.78 10.71
C TRP A 126 -10.72 -8.51 9.54
N ILE A 127 -10.22 -8.62 8.30
CA ILE A 127 -11.04 -8.49 7.09
C ILE A 127 -12.18 -9.51 7.10
N GLU A 128 -11.87 -10.78 7.38
CA GLU A 128 -12.86 -11.86 7.45
C GLU A 128 -13.87 -11.63 8.58
N ARG A 129 -13.38 -11.32 9.79
CA ARG A 129 -14.22 -11.11 10.98
C ARG A 129 -15.29 -10.03 10.79
N PHE A 130 -14.95 -8.95 10.08
CA PHE A 130 -15.85 -7.81 9.86
C PHE A 130 -16.46 -7.79 8.46
N GLY A 131 -16.25 -8.82 7.64
CA GLY A 131 -16.77 -8.89 6.27
C GLY A 131 -16.33 -7.72 5.39
N LEU A 132 -15.10 -7.23 5.58
CA LEU A 132 -14.61 -6.06 4.86
C LEU A 132 -14.31 -6.40 3.39
N PRO A 133 -14.52 -5.48 2.43
CA PRO A 133 -14.19 -5.69 1.01
C PRO A 133 -12.68 -5.49 0.76
N GLY A 134 -11.85 -6.14 1.57
CA GLY A 134 -10.40 -6.01 1.57
C GLY A 134 -9.69 -7.28 1.14
N SER A 135 -8.44 -7.16 0.68
CA SER A 135 -7.54 -8.31 0.55
C SER A 135 -6.10 -7.93 0.89
N ALA A 136 -5.33 -8.90 1.38
CA ALA A 136 -3.97 -8.66 1.85
C ALA A 136 -2.97 -9.55 1.09
N HIS A 137 -1.90 -8.96 0.56
CA HIS A 137 -0.99 -9.60 -0.39
C HIS A 137 0.48 -9.33 -0.07
N VAL A 138 1.33 -10.32 -0.36
CA VAL A 138 2.80 -10.22 -0.21
C VAL A 138 3.45 -10.17 -1.58
N ALA A 139 4.29 -9.18 -1.79
CA ALA A 139 5.22 -9.12 -2.91
C ALA A 139 6.55 -9.76 -2.53
N THR A 140 7.19 -10.42 -3.48
CA THR A 140 8.56 -10.91 -3.36
C THR A 140 9.39 -10.48 -4.57
N PRO A 141 10.70 -10.30 -4.42
CA PRO A 141 11.61 -10.19 -5.56
C PRO A 141 11.43 -11.37 -6.54
N SER A 142 11.78 -11.17 -7.80
CA SER A 142 11.97 -12.30 -8.72
C SER A 142 13.22 -13.07 -8.30
N LEU A 143 13.27 -14.37 -8.57
CA LEU A 143 14.42 -15.22 -8.24
C LEU A 143 15.75 -14.61 -8.72
N ALA A 144 15.79 -14.10 -9.95
CA ALA A 144 16.98 -13.47 -10.54
C ALA A 144 17.44 -12.17 -9.84
N ASN A 145 16.54 -11.54 -9.07
CA ASN A 145 16.80 -10.32 -8.31
C ASN A 145 16.89 -10.59 -6.81
N GLU A 146 16.72 -11.82 -6.34
CA GLU A 146 16.96 -12.16 -4.93
C GLU A 146 18.43 -11.92 -4.60
N PHE A 147 18.69 -11.45 -3.38
CA PHE A 147 20.05 -11.09 -2.94
C PHE A 147 21.01 -12.27 -3.08
N ALA A 148 20.67 -13.44 -2.52
CA ALA A 148 21.54 -14.60 -2.57
C ALA A 148 21.89 -14.99 -4.02
N VAL A 149 20.90 -15.00 -4.91
CA VAL A 149 21.10 -15.32 -6.33
C VAL A 149 21.95 -14.26 -7.04
N SER A 150 21.70 -12.98 -6.75
CA SER A 150 22.40 -11.87 -7.40
C SER A 150 23.86 -11.78 -6.99
N ILE A 151 24.16 -12.02 -5.70
CA ILE A 151 25.53 -11.97 -5.16
C ILE A 151 26.31 -13.23 -5.52
N LEU A 152 25.76 -14.42 -5.24
CA LEU A 152 26.46 -15.69 -5.52
C LEU A 152 26.61 -15.92 -7.03
N GLY A 153 25.66 -15.45 -7.83
CA GLY A 153 25.73 -15.51 -9.29
C GLY A 153 26.61 -14.44 -9.94
N GLY A 154 27.29 -13.59 -9.16
CA GLY A 154 28.21 -12.56 -9.67
C GLY A 154 27.54 -11.43 -10.47
N ARG A 155 26.21 -11.31 -10.40
CA ARG A 155 25.44 -10.28 -11.13
C ARG A 155 25.42 -8.93 -10.42
N ALA A 156 25.63 -8.92 -9.10
CA ALA A 156 25.67 -7.72 -8.29
C ALA A 156 26.66 -7.87 -7.14
N LEU A 157 27.14 -6.74 -6.62
CA LEU A 157 27.86 -6.69 -5.35
C LEU A 157 26.89 -6.31 -4.21
N PRO A 158 27.16 -6.74 -2.96
CA PRO A 158 26.33 -6.36 -1.83
C PRO A 158 26.28 -4.83 -1.70
N SER A 159 25.07 -4.28 -1.61
CA SER A 159 24.91 -2.85 -1.39
C SER A 159 25.37 -2.48 0.02
N MET A 160 26.52 -1.81 0.12
CA MET A 160 27.02 -1.26 1.38
C MET A 160 26.42 0.13 1.66
N ALA A 161 26.44 0.56 2.92
CA ALA A 161 26.00 1.91 3.29
C ALA A 161 26.81 2.96 2.49
N GLY A 162 26.12 3.88 1.79
CA GLY A 162 26.75 4.90 0.93
C GLY A 162 26.83 4.53 -0.56
N HIS A 163 26.51 3.29 -0.95
CA HIS A 163 26.44 2.87 -2.35
C HIS A 163 25.03 2.96 -2.94
N LYS A 164 24.90 2.63 -4.24
CA LYS A 164 23.64 2.70 -5.01
C LYS A 164 22.49 2.00 -4.28
N ARG A 165 21.30 2.63 -4.28
CA ARG A 165 20.08 2.14 -3.61
C ARG A 165 19.39 0.98 -4.36
N ASP A 166 20.18 0.11 -4.97
CA ASP A 166 19.68 -0.97 -5.85
C ASP A 166 18.83 -1.97 -5.06
N CYS A 167 19.13 -2.16 -3.77
CA CYS A 167 18.35 -2.98 -2.84
C CYS A 167 16.93 -2.44 -2.60
N THR A 168 16.77 -1.12 -2.41
CA THR A 168 15.46 -0.50 -2.19
C THR A 168 14.58 -0.61 -3.44
N THR A 169 15.16 -0.36 -4.61
CA THR A 169 14.44 -0.42 -5.89
C THR A 169 14.07 -1.86 -6.25
N SER A 170 15.06 -2.75 -6.33
CA SER A 170 14.88 -4.11 -6.85
C SER A 170 14.10 -5.02 -5.90
N TRP A 171 14.22 -4.81 -4.58
CA TRP A 171 13.65 -5.73 -3.60
C TRP A 171 12.39 -5.22 -2.91
N LYS A 172 12.13 -3.90 -2.88
CA LYS A 172 10.92 -3.33 -2.28
C LYS A 172 10.03 -2.64 -3.30
N THR A 173 10.55 -1.65 -4.03
CA THR A 173 9.71 -0.81 -4.90
C THR A 173 9.18 -1.55 -6.12
N GLU A 174 10.03 -2.25 -6.86
CA GLU A 174 9.63 -2.98 -8.07
C GLU A 174 8.67 -4.15 -7.79
N PRO A 175 8.92 -5.02 -6.78
CA PRO A 175 7.97 -6.07 -6.44
C PRO A 175 6.60 -5.54 -6.04
N LEU A 176 6.53 -4.47 -5.22
CA LEU A 176 5.26 -3.85 -4.87
C LEU A 176 4.56 -3.24 -6.08
N SER A 177 5.29 -2.51 -6.92
CA SER A 177 4.72 -1.89 -8.12
C SER A 177 4.16 -2.93 -9.08
N ARG A 178 4.87 -4.05 -9.29
CA ARG A 178 4.41 -5.18 -10.10
C ARG A 178 3.14 -5.81 -9.51
N LEU A 179 3.15 -6.12 -8.22
CA LEU A 179 1.99 -6.68 -7.53
C LEU A 179 0.79 -5.73 -7.61
N ARG A 180 1.00 -4.44 -7.37
CA ARG A 180 -0.02 -3.41 -7.44
C ARG A 180 -0.65 -3.32 -8.83
N LYS A 181 0.17 -3.23 -9.89
CA LYS A 181 -0.32 -3.20 -11.29
C LYS A 181 -1.11 -4.46 -11.64
N ARG A 182 -0.69 -5.62 -11.14
CA ARG A 182 -1.41 -6.89 -11.34
C ARG A 182 -2.77 -6.91 -10.65
N LEU A 183 -2.87 -6.34 -9.46
CA LEU A 183 -4.11 -6.36 -8.66
C LEU A 183 -5.08 -5.24 -9.02
N LEU A 184 -4.57 -4.06 -9.37
CA LEU A 184 -5.35 -2.83 -9.48
C LEU A 184 -5.37 -2.23 -10.90
N GLY A 185 -4.62 -2.81 -11.84
CA GLY A 185 -4.44 -2.26 -13.17
C GLY A 185 -3.59 -0.99 -13.19
N ARG A 186 -3.73 -0.22 -14.27
CA ARG A 186 -3.11 1.11 -14.43
C ARG A 186 -4.12 2.19 -14.05
N ASN A 187 -3.65 3.22 -13.35
CA ASN A 187 -4.46 4.39 -13.06
C ASN A 187 -4.75 5.16 -14.37
N ASN A 188 -6.00 5.57 -14.54
CA ASN A 188 -6.47 6.47 -15.58
C ASN A 188 -7.34 7.55 -14.93
N LEU A 189 -6.72 8.69 -14.60
CA LEU A 189 -7.37 9.81 -13.92
C LEU A 189 -8.52 10.39 -14.75
N ALA A 190 -8.36 10.50 -16.07
CA ALA A 190 -9.39 11.05 -16.97
C ALA A 190 -10.67 10.21 -16.98
N ALA A 191 -10.55 8.89 -16.78
CA ALA A 191 -11.68 7.96 -16.69
C ALA A 191 -12.19 7.75 -15.24
N GLY A 192 -11.62 8.44 -14.24
CA GLY A 192 -11.93 8.22 -12.83
C GLY A 192 -11.50 6.84 -12.30
N GLN A 193 -10.67 6.11 -13.04
CA GLN A 193 -10.20 4.78 -12.68
C GLN A 193 -8.85 4.89 -11.98
N PHE A 194 -8.88 5.09 -10.67
CA PHE A 194 -7.66 5.18 -9.89
C PHE A 194 -7.80 4.54 -8.51
N VAL A 195 -6.65 4.25 -7.90
CA VAL A 195 -6.57 3.79 -6.51
C VAL A 195 -5.73 4.74 -5.68
N VAL A 196 -6.29 5.18 -4.56
CA VAL A 196 -5.64 6.08 -3.62
C VAL A 196 -4.64 5.29 -2.77
N SER A 197 -3.36 5.65 -2.86
CA SER A 197 -2.31 5.08 -2.01
C SER A 197 -2.29 5.80 -0.67
N VAL A 198 -2.46 5.07 0.43
CA VAL A 198 -2.36 5.62 1.78
C VAL A 198 -1.03 5.17 2.38
N THR A 199 -0.25 6.13 2.87
CA THR A 199 1.10 5.88 3.42
C THR A 199 1.27 6.57 4.76
N GLY A 200 2.15 6.03 5.61
CA GLY A 200 2.49 6.60 6.93
C GLY A 200 3.52 7.72 6.89
N VAL A 201 3.66 8.44 5.78
CA VAL A 201 4.61 9.56 5.68
C VAL A 201 4.09 10.72 6.53
N ARG A 202 4.92 11.18 7.48
CA ARG A 202 4.57 12.29 8.37
C ARG A 202 4.68 13.63 7.63
N ARG A 203 3.88 14.61 8.07
CA ARG A 203 3.74 15.90 7.41
C ARG A 203 5.06 16.69 7.40
N VAL A 204 5.61 16.83 6.19
CA VAL A 204 6.18 18.08 5.64
C VAL A 204 5.37 18.54 4.40
N VAL A 205 4.31 17.80 4.01
CA VAL A 205 3.52 18.03 2.76
C VAL A 205 2.01 18.03 3.07
N PRO A 206 1.15 18.83 2.39
CA PRO A 206 -0.26 19.03 2.75
C PRO A 206 -1.11 17.75 2.67
N SER A 207 -2.27 17.78 3.33
CA SER A 207 -3.27 16.71 3.41
C SER A 207 -4.04 16.60 2.09
N THR A 208 -3.31 16.17 1.07
CA THR A 208 -3.74 16.14 -0.32
C THR A 208 -3.62 14.71 -0.82
N VAL A 209 -4.66 14.25 -1.51
CA VAL A 209 -4.63 12.93 -2.15
C VAL A 209 -3.75 13.05 -3.39
N PHE A 210 -2.57 12.43 -3.33
CA PHE A 210 -1.69 12.29 -4.48
C PHE A 210 -1.88 10.92 -5.13
N ILE A 211 -1.96 10.89 -6.45
CA ILE A 211 -2.01 9.65 -7.23
C ILE A 211 -0.80 9.63 -8.18
N ASN A 212 -0.19 8.45 -8.28
CA ASN A 212 0.82 8.09 -9.29
C ASN A 212 0.11 7.32 -10.40
#